data_AF-A0A0J9WH29-F1
#
_entry.id   AF-A0A0J9WH29-F1
#
_cell.length_a   1.000
_cell.length_b   1.000
_cell.length_c   1.000
_cell.angle_alpha   90.00
_cell.angle_beta   90.00
_cell.angle_gamma   90.00
#
_symmetry.space_group_name_H-M   'P 1'
#
loop_
_entity.id
_entity.type
_entity.pdbx_description
1 polymer ?
#
loop_
_entity_poly.entity_id
_entity_poly.type
_entity_poly.pdbx_seq_one_letter_code
_entity_poly.pdbx_strand_id
1 'polypeptide(L)'
;MVTRIREASARELSDLAKVSTPSHNLTNMTAPQMTHFHHAVNEATILTEPWTIILIRAFAKAAMILIHEANDFLEFGLTTPANTGHDFQESMRRAQDCVKGLWILGKKSDMARRSADTLVTAMKKLKV
;
A
#
# COMPACT_ATOMS: atom_id res chain seq x y z
N MET A 1 15.05 -17.46 -6.57
CA MET A 1 14.11 -17.89 -5.51
C MET A 1 13.73 -16.75 -4.58
N VAL A 2 14.70 -16.06 -3.96
CA VAL A 2 14.44 -14.95 -3.02
C VAL A 2 13.68 -13.77 -3.64
N THR A 3 13.99 -13.37 -4.87
CA THR A 3 13.30 -12.27 -5.58
C THR A 3 11.81 -12.54 -5.75
N ARG A 4 11.47 -13.72 -6.28
CA ARG A 4 10.07 -14.16 -6.44
C ARG A 4 9.29 -14.20 -5.12
N ILE A 5 9.92 -14.63 -4.03
CA ILE A 5 9.29 -14.61 -2.69
C ILE A 5 9.00 -13.17 -2.26
N ARG A 6 9.95 -12.24 -2.48
CA ARG A 6 9.77 -10.82 -2.14
C ARG A 6 8.66 -10.16 -2.95
N GLU A 7 8.59 -10.45 -4.25
CA GLU A 7 7.55 -9.95 -5.15
C GLU A 7 6.17 -10.49 -4.77
N ALA A 8 6.05 -11.81 -4.56
CA ALA A 8 4.80 -12.42 -4.09
C ALA A 8 4.35 -11.83 -2.75
N SER A 9 5.28 -11.73 -1.78
CA SER A 9 4.99 -11.13 -0.47
C SER A 9 4.53 -9.68 -0.59
N ALA A 10 5.11 -8.89 -1.49
CA ALA A 10 4.71 -7.51 -1.71
C ALA A 10 3.27 -7.40 -2.23
N ARG A 11 2.86 -8.32 -3.12
CA ARG A 11 1.49 -8.41 -3.63
C ARG A 11 0.50 -8.77 -2.52
N GLU A 12 0.77 -9.83 -1.76
CA GLU A 12 -0.07 -10.24 -0.62
C GLU A 12 -0.19 -9.13 0.44
N LEU A 13 0.90 -8.43 0.73
CA LEU A 13 0.89 -7.30 1.67
C LEU A 13 0.09 -6.10 1.14
N SER A 14 0.10 -5.85 -0.16
CA SER A 14 -0.75 -4.83 -0.77
C SER A 14 -2.24 -5.21 -0.68
N ASP A 15 -2.56 -6.49 -0.86
CA ASP A 15 -3.94 -6.99 -0.71
C ASP A 15 -4.39 -6.87 0.75
N LEU A 16 -3.53 -7.21 1.71
CA LEU A 16 -3.77 -6.98 3.14
C LEU A 16 -4.00 -5.49 3.44
N ALA A 17 -3.16 -4.59 2.91
CA ALA A 17 -3.33 -3.15 3.10
C ALA A 17 -4.67 -2.67 2.53
N LYS A 18 -5.06 -3.15 1.35
CA LYS A 18 -6.32 -2.80 0.70
C LYS A 18 -7.55 -3.24 1.50
N VAL A 19 -7.56 -4.47 2.03
CA VAL A 19 -8.74 -4.97 2.76
C VAL A 19 -8.81 -4.47 4.21
N SER A 20 -7.66 -4.13 4.81
CA SER A 20 -7.59 -3.60 6.18
C SER A 20 -7.83 -2.10 6.27
N THR A 21 -7.89 -1.40 5.14
CA THR A 21 -8.12 0.05 5.08
C THR A 21 -9.46 0.36 4.41
N PRO A 22 -10.36 1.11 5.08
CA PRO A 22 -11.62 1.47 4.47
C PRO A 22 -11.40 2.39 3.27
N SER A 23 -12.10 2.10 2.17
CA SER A 23 -12.08 2.96 0.99
C SER A 23 -12.81 4.26 1.31
N HIS A 24 -12.13 5.40 1.17
CA HIS A 24 -12.71 6.75 1.41
C HIS A 24 -14.02 6.99 0.61
N ASN A 25 -14.22 6.27 -0.49
CA ASN A 25 -15.40 6.35 -1.35
C ASN A 25 -16.68 5.73 -0.73
N LEU A 26 -16.56 4.97 0.37
CA LEU A 26 -17.69 4.41 1.10
C LEU A 26 -18.23 5.34 2.19
N THR A 27 -17.66 6.53 2.35
CA THR A 27 -18.15 7.53 3.33
C THR A 27 -19.61 7.97 3.06
N ASN A 28 -20.13 7.78 1.85
CA ASN A 28 -21.52 8.05 1.50
C ASN A 28 -22.45 6.81 1.55
N MET A 29 -21.91 5.61 1.73
CA MET A 29 -22.68 4.37 1.94
C MET A 29 -22.26 3.79 3.27
N THR A 30 -22.93 4.25 4.34
CA THR A 30 -22.92 3.70 5.70
C THR A 30 -22.04 2.47 5.86
N ALA A 31 -20.73 2.68 6.09
CA ALA A 31 -19.88 1.59 6.54
C ALA A 31 -20.56 0.97 7.77
N PRO A 32 -20.76 -0.35 7.83
CA PRO A 32 -21.49 -0.98 8.92
C PRO A 32 -20.78 -0.60 10.23
N GLN A 33 -21.39 0.30 11.00
CA GLN A 33 -20.84 0.67 12.29
C GLN A 33 -20.96 -0.55 13.18
N MET A 34 -19.82 -1.16 13.49
CA MET A 34 -19.78 -2.29 14.39
C MET A 34 -19.90 -1.72 15.81
N THR A 35 -21.14 -1.46 16.25
CA THR A 35 -21.49 -0.78 17.51
C THR A 35 -20.94 -1.48 18.75
N HIS A 36 -20.61 -2.77 18.65
CA HIS A 36 -20.03 -3.58 19.72
C HIS A 36 -18.49 -3.63 19.71
N PHE A 37 -17.83 -2.99 18.74
CA PHE A 37 -16.37 -3.02 18.60
C PHE A 37 -15.74 -1.67 18.93
N HIS A 38 -14.47 -1.70 19.32
CA HIS A 38 -13.71 -0.50 19.63
C HIS A 38 -13.66 0.44 18.41
N HIS A 39 -13.82 1.75 18.61
CA HIS A 39 -13.89 2.76 17.53
C HIS A 39 -12.75 2.64 16.50
N ALA A 40 -11.55 2.27 16.96
CA ALA A 40 -10.41 2.05 16.07
C ALA A 40 -10.64 0.96 15.00
N VAL A 41 -11.46 -0.07 15.28
CA VAL A 41 -11.83 -1.12 14.30
C VAL A 41 -12.67 -0.53 13.17
N ASN A 42 -13.58 0.39 13.50
CA ASN A 42 -14.40 1.09 12.51
C ASN A 42 -13.57 2.04 11.63
N GLU A 43 -12.45 2.56 12.15
CA GLU A 43 -11.52 3.40 11.39
C GLU A 43 -10.60 2.59 10.47
N ALA A 44 -10.06 1.47 10.96
CA ALA A 44 -9.35 0.45 10.20
C ALA A 44 -8.96 -0.69 11.16
N THR A 45 -9.21 -1.94 10.78
CA THR A 45 -8.87 -3.11 11.60
C THR A 45 -7.40 -3.16 12.00
N ILE A 46 -6.53 -2.60 11.16
CA ILE A 46 -5.10 -2.54 11.39
C ILE A 46 -4.67 -1.64 12.57
N LEU A 47 -5.55 -0.73 13.03
CA LEU A 47 -5.28 0.20 14.13
C LEU A 47 -5.45 -0.41 15.52
N THR A 48 -5.99 -1.63 15.60
CA THR A 48 -6.18 -2.36 16.87
C THR A 48 -5.11 -3.41 17.14
N GLU A 49 -4.16 -3.60 16.21
CA GLU A 49 -3.23 -4.71 16.30
C GLU A 49 -1.91 -4.32 17.01
N PRO A 50 -1.46 -5.09 18.03
CA PRO A 50 -0.25 -4.77 18.80
C PRO A 50 1.04 -4.87 17.97
N TRP A 51 0.98 -5.43 16.76
CA TRP A 51 2.08 -5.55 15.81
C TRP A 51 2.16 -4.41 14.78
N THR A 52 1.65 -3.22 15.11
CA THR A 52 1.70 -2.02 14.24
C THR A 52 3.11 -1.77 13.66
N ILE A 53 4.18 -1.97 14.44
CA ILE A 53 5.57 -1.82 13.98
C ILE A 53 5.93 -2.77 12.82
N ILE A 54 5.43 -4.00 12.84
CA ILE A 54 5.68 -5.01 11.80
C ILE A 54 4.96 -4.60 10.52
N LEU A 55 3.70 -4.14 10.63
CA LEU A 55 2.89 -3.70 9.49
C LEU A 55 3.48 -2.47 8.82
N ILE A 56 3.98 -1.50 9.60
CA ILE A 56 4.70 -0.35 9.06
C ILE A 56 5.89 -0.82 8.21
N ARG A 57 6.73 -1.71 8.75
CA ARG A 57 7.91 -2.21 8.02
C ARG A 57 7.51 -3.04 6.79
N ALA A 58 6.48 -3.85 6.91
CA ALA A 58 5.98 -4.70 5.83
C ALA A 58 5.43 -3.86 4.67
N PHE A 59 4.54 -2.91 4.95
CA PHE A 59 3.98 -2.03 3.92
C PHE A 59 5.02 -1.11 3.29
N ALA A 60 5.95 -0.57 4.09
CA ALA A 60 7.03 0.23 3.54
C ALA A 60 7.92 -0.59 2.58
N LYS A 61 8.30 -1.81 2.97
CA LYS A 61 9.07 -2.71 2.10
C LYS A 61 8.30 -3.14 0.86
N ALA A 62 7.03 -3.49 0.99
CA ALA A 62 6.17 -3.86 -0.13
C ALA A 62 6.02 -2.71 -1.13
N ALA A 63 5.73 -1.49 -0.64
CA ALA A 63 5.64 -0.30 -1.48
C ALA A 63 6.96 -0.02 -2.21
N MET A 64 8.12 -0.11 -1.55
CA MET A 64 9.41 0.07 -2.22
C MET A 64 9.63 -0.94 -3.35
N ILE A 65 9.29 -2.22 -3.13
CA ILE A 65 9.42 -3.26 -4.16
C ILE A 65 8.51 -2.96 -5.35
N LEU A 66 7.25 -2.60 -5.10
CA LEU A 66 6.26 -2.31 -6.15
C LEU A 66 6.59 -1.02 -6.92
N ILE A 67 7.15 -0.01 -6.25
CA ILE A 67 7.64 1.23 -6.87
C ILE A 67 8.84 0.92 -7.78
N HIS A 68 9.75 0.05 -7.32
CA HIS A 68 10.90 -0.37 -8.13
C HIS A 68 10.45 -1.18 -9.34
N GLU A 69 9.52 -2.12 -9.17
CA GLU A 69 8.91 -2.88 -10.27
C GLU A 69 8.24 -1.95 -11.29
N ALA A 70 7.50 -0.93 -10.82
CA ALA A 70 6.93 0.10 -11.70
C ALA A 70 8.01 0.90 -12.46
N ASN A 71 9.13 1.24 -11.79
CA ASN A 71 10.26 1.89 -12.47
C ASN A 71 10.87 0.99 -13.56
N ASP A 72 11.07 -0.29 -13.26
CA ASP A 72 11.60 -1.27 -14.20
C ASP A 72 10.69 -1.37 -15.44
N PHE A 73 9.37 -1.35 -15.27
CA PHE A 73 8.43 -1.31 -16.39
C PHE A 73 8.57 -0.04 -17.24
N LEU A 74 8.87 1.12 -16.65
CA LEU A 74 9.13 2.34 -17.41
C LEU A 74 10.47 2.31 -18.16
N GLU A 75 11.53 1.82 -17.52
CA GLU A 75 12.88 1.78 -18.11
C GLU A 75 13.03 0.71 -19.19
N PHE A 76 12.48 -0.48 -18.98
CA PHE A 76 12.63 -1.63 -19.88
C PHE A 76 11.44 -1.84 -20.83
N GLY A 77 10.34 -1.11 -20.62
CA GLY A 77 9.10 -1.20 -21.40
C GLY A 77 9.20 -0.84 -22.89
N LEU A 78 10.33 -0.27 -23.32
CA LEU A 78 10.63 -0.05 -24.75
C LEU A 78 10.83 -1.35 -25.55
N THR A 79 11.01 -2.50 -24.89
CA THR A 79 11.37 -3.76 -25.57
C THR A 79 10.19 -4.71 -25.84
N THR A 80 9.05 -4.55 -25.15
CA THR A 80 7.84 -5.37 -25.32
C THR A 80 6.56 -4.54 -25.11
N PRO A 81 5.81 -4.19 -26.17
CA PRO A 81 4.82 -3.12 -26.10
C PRO A 81 3.40 -3.52 -25.64
N ALA A 82 3.06 -4.81 -25.49
CA ALA A 82 1.65 -5.20 -25.35
C ALA A 82 1.07 -5.05 -23.93
N ASN A 83 1.84 -5.29 -22.86
CA ASN A 83 1.31 -5.36 -21.48
C ASN A 83 1.96 -4.39 -20.47
N THR A 84 3.05 -3.73 -20.83
CA THR A 84 3.87 -2.98 -19.87
C THR A 84 3.13 -1.81 -19.20
N GLY A 85 2.20 -1.15 -19.90
CA GLY A 85 1.39 -0.09 -19.31
C GLY A 85 0.41 -0.58 -18.25
N HIS A 86 -0.17 -1.77 -18.45
CA HIS A 86 -1.07 -2.39 -17.48
C HIS A 86 -0.30 -2.85 -16.23
N ASP A 87 0.87 -3.45 -16.42
CA ASP A 87 1.71 -3.93 -15.31
C ASP A 87 2.27 -2.77 -14.48
N PHE A 88 2.71 -1.67 -15.13
CA PHE A 88 3.06 -0.42 -14.44
C PHE A 88 1.92 0.11 -13.58
N GLN A 89 0.72 0.21 -14.16
CA GLN A 89 -0.44 0.75 -13.47
C GLN A 89 -0.84 -0.14 -12.28
N GLU A 90 -0.74 -1.46 -12.43
CA GLU A 90 -1.04 -2.41 -11.36
C GLU A 90 -0.02 -2.34 -10.21
N SER A 91 1.28 -2.30 -10.50
CA SER A 91 2.31 -2.14 -9.47
C SER A 91 2.18 -0.79 -8.76
N MET A 92 1.87 0.29 -9.48
CA MET A 92 1.59 1.60 -8.89
C MET A 92 0.33 1.59 -8.01
N ARG A 93 -0.75 0.93 -8.44
CA ARG A 93 -1.99 0.78 -7.65
C ARG A 93 -1.72 0.03 -6.34
N ARG A 94 -1.01 -1.10 -6.41
CA ARG A 94 -0.65 -1.88 -5.22
C ARG A 94 0.26 -1.10 -4.28
N ALA A 95 1.21 -0.32 -4.81
CA ALA A 95 2.04 0.59 -4.01
C ALA A 95 1.18 1.64 -3.29
N GLN A 96 0.16 2.20 -3.96
CA GLN A 96 -0.79 3.14 -3.35
C GLN A 96 -1.54 2.52 -2.17
N ASP A 97 -1.97 1.26 -2.28
CA ASP A 97 -2.70 0.59 -1.20
C ASP A 97 -1.81 0.39 0.03
N CYS A 98 -0.54 0.00 -0.14
CA CYS A 98 0.45 -0.03 0.95
C CYS A 98 0.65 1.36 1.60
N VAL A 99 0.74 2.41 0.78
CA VAL A 99 0.88 3.80 1.26
C VAL A 99 -0.35 4.27 2.03
N LYS A 100 -1.57 3.91 1.60
CA LYS A 100 -2.80 4.19 2.36
C LYS A 100 -2.78 3.50 3.72
N GLY A 101 -2.33 2.24 3.78
CA GLY A 101 -2.10 1.52 5.03
C GLY A 101 -1.17 2.28 5.97
N LEU A 102 -0.02 2.74 5.45
CA LEU A 102 0.93 3.56 6.22
C LEU A 102 0.34 4.90 6.66
N TRP A 103 -0.48 5.54 5.83
CA TRP A 103 -1.12 6.80 6.16
C TRP A 103 -2.10 6.66 7.33
N ILE A 104 -2.90 5.58 7.32
CA ILE A 104 -3.85 5.26 8.39
C ILE A 104 -3.10 4.96 9.68
N LEU A 105 -2.06 4.12 9.64
CA LEU A 105 -1.17 3.89 10.78
C LEU A 105 -0.47 5.18 11.25
N GLY A 106 -0.23 6.10 10.32
CA GLY A 106 0.31 7.43 10.54
C GLY A 106 -0.51 8.31 11.47
N LYS A 107 -1.79 8.00 11.70
CA LYS A 107 -2.61 8.69 12.71
C LYS A 107 -2.09 8.50 14.14
N LYS A 108 -1.32 7.43 14.39
CA LYS A 108 -0.79 7.07 15.71
C LYS A 108 0.73 6.83 15.73
N SER A 109 1.39 6.85 14.57
CA SER A 109 2.83 6.60 14.47
C SER A 109 3.49 7.55 13.48
N ASP A 110 4.32 8.45 13.98
CA ASP A 110 5.09 9.39 13.16
C ASP A 110 5.99 8.68 12.15
N MET A 111 6.54 7.53 12.51
CA MET A 111 7.37 6.72 11.62
C MET A 111 6.56 6.17 10.44
N ALA A 112 5.31 5.73 10.67
CA ALA A 112 4.41 5.33 9.59
C ALA A 112 4.11 6.51 8.67
N ARG A 113 3.83 7.68 9.26
CA ARG A 113 3.52 8.90 8.53
C ARG A 113 4.68 9.35 7.63
N ARG A 114 5.89 9.46 8.18
CA ARG A 114 7.10 9.83 7.42
C ARG A 114 7.40 8.83 6.29
N SER A 115 7.16 7.54 6.54
CA SER A 115 7.33 6.50 5.53
C SER A 115 6.32 6.69 4.38
N ALA A 116 5.05 6.96 4.69
CA ALA A 116 4.03 7.27 3.68
C ALA A 116 4.43 8.50 2.83
N ASP A 117 4.81 9.62 3.47
CA ASP A 117 5.19 10.85 2.78
C ASP A 117 6.40 10.66 1.84
N THR A 118 7.40 9.89 2.30
CA THR A 118 8.59 9.55 1.49
C THR A 118 8.20 8.72 0.27
N LEU A 119 7.35 7.70 0.45
CA LEU A 119 6.91 6.82 -0.63
C LEU A 119 6.00 7.53 -1.63
N VAL A 120 5.09 8.40 -1.17
CA VAL A 120 4.28 9.27 -2.04
C VAL A 120 5.19 10.14 -2.92
N THR A 121 6.26 10.69 -2.33
CA THR A 121 7.23 11.50 -3.08
C THR A 121 7.94 10.67 -4.13
N ALA A 122 8.35 9.44 -3.81
CA ALA A 122 8.95 8.51 -4.77
C ALA A 122 7.98 8.16 -5.92
N MET A 123 6.70 7.88 -5.61
CA MET A 123 5.69 7.57 -6.62
C MET A 123 5.39 8.74 -7.55
N LYS A 124 5.41 9.98 -7.03
CA LYS A 124 5.24 11.19 -7.85
C LYS A 124 6.37 11.36 -8.87
N LYS A 125 7.60 10.98 -8.51
CA LYS A 125 8.76 11.03 -9.43
C LYS A 125 8.65 10.05 -10.60
N LEU A 126 7.84 9.00 -10.48
CA LEU A 126 7.58 8.03 -11.55
C LEU A 126 6.42 8.42 -12.45
N LYS A 127 5.57 9.36 -12.00
CA LYS A 127 4.42 9.88 -12.76
C LYS A 127 4.76 11.15 -13.55
N VAL A 128 6.02 11.32 -13.95
CA VAL A 128 6.46 12.50 -14.74
C VAL A 128 5.50 12.77 -15.89
#